data_AF-D9XNZ4-F1
#
_entry.id   AF-D9XNZ4-F1
#
_cell.length_a   1.000
_cell.length_b   1.000
_cell.length_c   1.000
_cell.angle_alpha   90.00
_cell.angle_beta   90.00
_cell.angle_gamma   90.00
#
_symmetry.space_group_name_H-M   'P 1'
#
loop_
_entity.id
_entity.type
_entity.pdbx_description
1 polymer ?
#
loop_
_entity_poly.entity_id
_entity_poly.type
_entity_poly.pdbx_seq_one_letter_code
_entity_poly.pdbx_strand_id
1 'polypeptide(L)'
;MAGVQTAVALREQGFTGTVTLIGAEPHQPYDRPPLSKAVLLGKAEDSAFDVDFEELGIELRLGCEVLGLRPGDHELDTGAGPVPYDVLVVATGAEPVRLPGTEGVPGVHLLRTLDDAERLRPVLARQHDVVVVGAGWIGAEFATAAREAGCAVTVVEAEERPLTGTLPAEVAAPMAAWYAEAGVGLRTRARVARVEPGAVVLDDGSRLPAGAVVVGIGARPATAWLAG
;
A
#
# COMPACT_ATOMS: atom_id res chain seq x y z
N MET A 1 -8.42 -2.54 -9.19
CA MET A 1 -8.75 -3.87 -9.76
C MET A 1 -10.20 -4.29 -9.51
N ALA A 2 -10.63 -4.62 -8.28
CA ALA A 2 -11.97 -5.20 -8.05
C ALA A 2 -13.13 -4.39 -8.68
N GLY A 3 -13.23 -3.08 -8.40
CA GLY A 3 -14.27 -2.24 -8.98
C GLY A 3 -14.19 -2.11 -10.52
N VAL A 4 -12.98 -2.02 -11.07
CA VAL A 4 -12.76 -2.01 -12.54
C VAL A 4 -13.27 -3.29 -13.17
N GLN A 5 -12.88 -4.45 -12.62
CA GLN A 5 -13.30 -5.75 -13.12
C GLN A 5 -14.81 -5.92 -13.04
N THR A 6 -15.45 -5.43 -11.97
CA THR A 6 -16.92 -5.41 -11.88
C THR A 6 -17.55 -4.54 -12.97
N ALA A 7 -17.06 -3.31 -13.17
CA ALA A 7 -17.62 -2.38 -14.16
C ALA A 7 -17.47 -2.90 -15.60
N VAL A 8 -16.29 -3.44 -15.93
CA VAL A 8 -16.02 -4.07 -17.23
C VAL A 8 -16.92 -5.30 -17.42
N ALA A 9 -16.97 -6.21 -16.45
CA ALA A 9 -17.80 -7.40 -16.54
C ALA A 9 -19.30 -7.07 -16.68
N LEU A 10 -19.80 -6.01 -16.02
CA LEU A 10 -21.18 -5.56 -16.24
C LEU A 10 -21.44 -5.23 -17.71
N ARG A 11 -20.51 -4.54 -18.38
CA ARG A 11 -20.63 -4.21 -19.81
C ARG A 11 -20.52 -5.43 -20.70
N GLU A 12 -19.54 -6.31 -20.45
CA GLU A 12 -19.38 -7.56 -21.19
C GLU A 12 -20.61 -8.47 -21.10
N GLN A 13 -21.32 -8.43 -19.97
CA GLN A 13 -22.55 -9.21 -19.74
C GLN A 13 -23.83 -8.48 -20.22
N GLY A 14 -23.69 -7.34 -20.90
CA GLY A 14 -24.81 -6.63 -21.53
C GLY A 14 -25.63 -5.73 -20.60
N PHE A 15 -25.11 -5.34 -19.43
CA PHE A 15 -25.77 -4.34 -18.60
C PHE A 15 -25.76 -2.97 -19.30
N THR A 16 -26.94 -2.39 -19.53
CA THR A 16 -27.14 -1.14 -20.26
C THR A 16 -27.41 0.08 -19.38
N GLY A 17 -27.53 -0.10 -18.06
CA GLY A 17 -27.73 0.99 -17.11
C GLY A 17 -26.47 1.83 -16.87
N THR A 18 -26.61 2.91 -16.12
CA THR A 18 -25.49 3.77 -15.72
C THR A 18 -24.51 3.00 -14.84
N VAL A 19 -23.21 3.16 -15.09
CA VAL A 19 -22.13 2.63 -14.25
C VAL A 19 -21.18 3.77 -13.92
N THR A 20 -21.07 4.09 -12.63
CA THR A 20 -20.13 5.10 -12.13
C THR A 20 -19.12 4.42 -11.22
N LEU A 21 -17.84 4.55 -11.52
CA LEU A 21 -16.73 4.08 -10.70
C LEU A 21 -16.15 5.28 -9.92
N ILE A 22 -16.30 5.24 -8.60
CA ILE A 22 -15.84 6.29 -7.69
C ILE A 22 -14.55 5.83 -7.00
N GLY A 23 -13.53 6.69 -6.98
CA GLY A 23 -12.25 6.40 -6.33
C GLY A 23 -11.64 7.65 -5.68
N ALA A 24 -11.07 7.47 -4.49
CA ALA A 24 -10.44 8.57 -3.74
C ALA A 24 -9.11 9.04 -4.35
N GLU A 25 -8.42 8.18 -5.12
CA GLU A 25 -7.17 8.56 -5.79
C GLU A 25 -7.46 9.35 -7.07
N PRO A 26 -6.66 10.39 -7.39
CA PRO A 26 -6.86 11.23 -8.58
C PRO A 26 -6.32 10.59 -9.88
N HIS A 27 -6.03 9.29 -9.86
CA HIS A 27 -5.34 8.56 -10.92
C HIS A 27 -6.29 7.65 -11.69
N GLN A 28 -5.99 7.43 -12.98
CA GLN A 28 -6.66 6.38 -13.75
C GLN A 28 -6.52 5.03 -13.04
N PRO A 29 -7.54 4.14 -13.06
CA PRO A 29 -7.44 2.86 -12.38
C PRO A 29 -6.23 2.05 -12.85
N TYR A 30 -5.46 1.52 -11.90
CA TYR A 30 -4.17 0.89 -12.16
C TYR A 30 -3.95 -0.39 -11.35
N ASP A 31 -2.93 -1.16 -11.73
CA ASP A 31 -2.47 -2.35 -11.03
C ASP A 31 -1.48 -1.99 -9.92
N ARG A 32 -1.74 -2.48 -8.70
CA ARG A 32 -0.95 -2.12 -7.50
C ARG A 32 0.32 -2.97 -7.27
N PRO A 33 0.40 -4.26 -7.62
CA PRO A 33 1.60 -5.08 -7.43
C PRO A 33 2.91 -4.53 -8.03
N PRO A 34 2.91 -3.80 -9.17
CA PRO A 34 4.12 -3.16 -9.68
C PRO A 34 4.67 -2.02 -8.80
N LEU A 35 3.85 -1.44 -7.89
CA LEU A 35 4.21 -0.27 -7.09
C LEU A 35 5.40 -0.48 -6.15
N SER A 36 5.65 -1.71 -5.70
CA SER A 36 6.80 -2.07 -4.85
C SER A 36 8.00 -2.58 -5.65
N LYS A 37 7.92 -2.58 -6.98
CA LYS A 37 8.89 -3.20 -7.89
C LYS A 37 9.31 -2.22 -8.99
N ALA A 38 8.92 -2.50 -10.23
CA ALA A 38 9.35 -1.75 -11.42
C ALA A 38 8.91 -0.29 -11.38
N VAL A 39 7.72 0.01 -10.87
CA VAL A 39 7.24 1.40 -10.75
C VAL A 39 8.05 2.15 -9.71
N LEU A 40 8.36 1.55 -8.56
CA LEU A 40 9.20 2.19 -7.54
C LEU A 40 10.60 2.52 -8.05
N LEU A 41 11.17 1.61 -8.85
CA LEU A 41 12.51 1.77 -9.45
C LEU A 41 12.52 2.66 -10.70
N GLY A 42 11.38 3.22 -11.11
CA GLY A 42 11.27 4.03 -12.33
C GLY A 42 11.52 3.25 -13.63
N LYS A 43 11.42 1.92 -13.59
CA LYS A 43 11.56 1.02 -14.75
C LYS A 43 10.26 0.81 -15.52
N ALA A 44 9.14 1.22 -14.93
CA ALA A 44 7.84 1.30 -15.56
C ALA A 44 7.23 2.67 -15.22
N GLU A 45 6.75 3.39 -16.23
CA GLU A 45 6.13 4.70 -16.06
C GLU A 45 4.63 4.59 -15.75
N ASP A 46 3.97 3.53 -16.22
CA ASP A 46 2.53 3.38 -16.11
C ASP A 46 2.14 1.98 -15.61
N SER A 47 1.15 1.93 -14.73
CA SER A 47 0.49 0.69 -14.27
C SER A 47 -1.02 0.75 -14.50
N ALA A 48 -1.52 1.77 -15.19
CA ALA A 48 -2.92 1.91 -15.56
C ALA A 48 -3.42 0.68 -16.30
N PHE A 49 -4.68 0.35 -16.06
CA PHE A 49 -5.36 -0.67 -16.86
C PHE A 49 -5.60 -0.13 -18.26
N ASP A 50 -5.34 -0.97 -19.25
CA ASP A 50 -5.68 -0.70 -20.65
C ASP A 50 -7.19 -0.94 -20.86
N VAL A 51 -8.00 0.05 -20.46
CA VAL A 51 -9.46 0.03 -20.54
C VAL A 51 -9.96 1.39 -21.03
N ASP A 52 -10.68 1.39 -22.14
CA ASP A 52 -11.43 2.58 -22.59
C ASP A 52 -12.76 2.67 -21.85
N PHE A 53 -12.76 3.36 -20.71
CA PHE A 53 -13.96 3.53 -19.90
C PHE A 53 -15.04 4.36 -20.59
N GLU A 54 -14.66 5.29 -21.48
CA GLU A 54 -15.61 6.13 -22.20
C GLU A 54 -16.34 5.33 -23.28
N GLU A 55 -15.61 4.52 -24.07
CA GLU A 55 -16.20 3.59 -25.05
C GLU A 55 -17.16 2.60 -24.36
N LEU A 56 -16.81 2.15 -23.16
CA LEU A 56 -17.65 1.29 -22.34
C LEU A 56 -18.81 2.03 -21.65
N GLY A 57 -18.93 3.36 -21.78
CA GLY A 57 -19.95 4.15 -21.10
C GLY A 57 -19.90 4.02 -19.57
N ILE A 58 -18.69 3.96 -19.01
CA ILE A 58 -18.41 3.92 -17.57
C ILE A 58 -17.91 5.29 -17.15
N GLU A 59 -18.63 5.96 -16.26
CA GLU A 59 -18.20 7.25 -15.71
C GLU A 59 -17.15 7.03 -14.62
N LEU A 60 -16.02 7.72 -14.70
CA LEU A 60 -15.01 7.75 -13.65
C LEU A 60 -15.15 9.03 -12.81
N ARG A 61 -15.30 8.86 -11.49
CA ARG A 61 -15.21 9.95 -10.51
C ARG A 61 -13.97 9.75 -9.65
N LEU A 62 -12.84 10.25 -10.17
CA LEU A 62 -11.52 10.18 -9.55
C LEU A 62 -11.31 11.34 -8.55
N GLY A 63 -10.43 11.14 -7.57
CA GLY A 63 -10.22 12.13 -6.50
C GLY A 63 -11.45 12.36 -5.61
N CYS A 64 -12.40 11.42 -5.63
CA CYS A 64 -13.68 11.53 -4.95
C CYS A 64 -13.76 10.48 -3.84
N GLU A 65 -13.47 10.90 -2.61
CA GLU A 65 -13.60 10.04 -1.43
C GLU A 65 -15.07 9.90 -1.01
N VAL A 66 -15.48 8.65 -0.78
CA VAL A 66 -16.76 8.33 -0.15
C VAL A 66 -16.55 8.29 1.36
N LEU A 67 -17.30 9.14 2.06
CA LEU A 67 -17.16 9.39 3.50
C LEU A 67 -18.19 8.63 4.33
N GLY A 68 -19.29 8.21 3.71
CA GLY A 68 -20.40 7.54 4.39
C GLY A 68 -21.37 6.88 3.41
N LEU A 69 -22.21 6.01 3.97
CA LEU A 69 -23.27 5.32 3.26
C LEU A 69 -24.59 5.49 4.02
N ARG A 70 -25.65 5.89 3.30
CA ARG A 70 -27.03 5.94 3.79
C ARG A 70 -27.88 4.90 3.07
N PRO A 71 -27.95 3.65 3.57
CA PRO A 71 -28.61 2.55 2.86
C PRO A 71 -30.11 2.76 2.69
N GLY A 72 -30.77 3.42 3.65
CA GLY A 72 -32.22 3.69 3.59
C GLY A 72 -32.60 4.69 2.50
N ASP A 73 -31.70 5.63 2.21
CA ASP A 73 -31.88 6.66 1.18
C ASP A 73 -31.28 6.26 -0.16
N HIS A 74 -30.52 5.16 -0.20
CA HIS A 74 -29.74 4.73 -1.36
C HIS A 74 -28.73 5.80 -1.83
N GLU A 75 -28.03 6.44 -0.88
CA GLU A 75 -27.08 7.51 -1.17
C GLU A 75 -25.71 7.26 -0.52
N LEU A 76 -24.65 7.63 -1.25
CA LEU A 76 -23.29 7.76 -0.74
C LEU A 76 -23.01 9.21 -0.37
N ASP A 77 -22.33 9.44 0.75
CA ASP A 77 -21.88 10.77 1.13
C ASP A 77 -20.47 11.02 0.61
N THR A 78 -20.25 12.14 -0.09
CA THR A 78 -18.94 12.56 -0.61
C THR A 78 -18.69 14.02 -0.29
N GLY A 79 -17.43 14.47 -0.39
CA GLY A 79 -17.09 15.88 -0.24
C GLY A 79 -17.73 16.81 -1.28
N ALA A 80 -18.20 16.27 -2.40
CA ALA A 80 -18.88 17.03 -3.46
C ALA A 80 -20.42 17.03 -3.31
N GLY A 81 -20.96 16.35 -2.30
CA GLY A 81 -22.39 16.14 -2.10
C GLY A 81 -22.82 14.67 -2.20
N PRO A 82 -24.11 14.39 -1.99
CA PRO A 82 -24.64 13.03 -2.02
C PRO A 82 -24.64 12.45 -3.43
N VAL A 83 -24.48 11.12 -3.53
CA VAL A 83 -24.49 10.38 -4.80
C VAL A 83 -25.49 9.23 -4.69
N PRO A 84 -26.61 9.27 -5.44
CA PRO A 84 -27.61 8.21 -5.40
C PRO A 84 -27.14 6.95 -6.14
N TYR A 85 -27.67 5.79 -5.76
CA TYR A 85 -27.42 4.52 -6.44
C TYR A 85 -28.64 3.58 -6.44
N ASP A 86 -28.78 2.76 -7.47
CA ASP A 86 -29.74 1.63 -7.42
C ASP A 86 -29.10 0.37 -6.82
N VAL A 87 -27.85 0.10 -7.21
CA VAL A 87 -27.03 -1.01 -6.73
C VAL A 87 -25.65 -0.48 -6.36
N LEU A 88 -25.18 -0.82 -5.16
CA LEU A 88 -23.85 -0.46 -4.68
C LEU A 88 -22.93 -1.67 -4.63
N VAL A 89 -21.75 -1.54 -5.24
CA VAL A 89 -20.65 -2.50 -5.08
C VAL A 89 -19.53 -1.85 -4.27
N VAL A 90 -19.27 -2.40 -3.08
CA VAL A 90 -18.17 -1.95 -2.23
C VAL A 90 -16.87 -2.64 -2.65
N ALA A 91 -15.99 -1.89 -3.32
CA ALA A 91 -14.70 -2.37 -3.82
C ALA A 91 -13.51 -1.57 -3.25
N THR A 92 -13.62 -1.09 -2.01
CA THR A 92 -12.66 -0.18 -1.34
C THR A 92 -11.35 -0.85 -0.92
N GLY A 93 -11.28 -2.18 -0.98
CA GLY A 93 -10.05 -2.92 -0.72
C GLY A 93 -9.58 -2.80 0.72
N ALA A 94 -8.35 -2.34 0.92
CA ALA A 94 -7.66 -2.35 2.20
C ALA A 94 -6.69 -1.16 2.35
N GLU A 95 -6.45 -0.78 3.60
CA GLU A 95 -5.53 0.28 4.01
C GLU A 95 -4.34 -0.29 4.80
N PRO A 96 -3.13 0.25 4.64
CA PRO A 96 -1.98 -0.16 5.44
C PRO A 96 -2.19 0.07 6.93
N VAL A 97 -1.72 -0.86 7.76
CA VAL A 97 -1.62 -0.65 9.20
C VAL A 97 -0.48 0.32 9.46
N ARG A 98 -0.79 1.42 10.15
CA ARG A 98 0.19 2.42 10.58
C ARG A 98 0.95 1.95 11.80
N LEU A 99 2.23 2.32 11.89
CA LEU A 99 3.01 2.14 13.10
C LEU A 99 2.56 3.17 14.14
N PRO A 100 2.14 2.78 15.36
CA PRO A 100 1.65 3.73 16.34
C PRO A 100 2.70 4.79 16.73
N GLY A 101 2.27 6.04 16.86
CA GLY A 101 3.15 7.14 17.28
C GLY A 101 4.03 7.71 16.17
N THR A 102 3.81 7.30 14.92
CA THR A 102 4.52 7.87 13.75
C THR A 102 3.67 8.83 12.93
N GLU A 103 2.49 9.21 13.42
CA GLU A 103 1.61 10.17 12.77
C GLU A 103 2.32 11.53 12.61
N GLY A 104 2.48 11.99 11.37
CA GLY A 104 3.12 13.28 11.08
C GLY A 104 4.64 13.31 11.26
N VAL A 105 5.30 12.19 11.58
CA VAL A 105 6.76 12.12 11.69
C VAL A 105 7.38 12.16 10.30
N PRO A 106 8.23 13.17 9.96
CA PRO A 106 8.87 13.24 8.66
C PRO A 106 9.77 12.02 8.39
N GLY A 107 9.78 11.54 7.15
CA GLY A 107 10.60 10.40 6.74
C GLY A 107 10.01 9.03 7.09
N VAL A 108 8.78 8.97 7.61
CA VAL A 108 8.01 7.72 7.75
C VAL A 108 7.06 7.58 6.57
N HIS A 109 7.14 6.45 5.87
CA HIS A 109 6.42 6.18 4.63
C HIS A 109 5.60 4.89 4.73
N LEU A 110 4.49 4.89 4.02
CA LEU A 110 3.73 3.69 3.67
C LEU A 110 3.95 3.40 2.18
N LEU A 111 3.52 2.23 1.73
CA LEU A 111 3.53 1.87 0.30
C LEU A 111 2.24 1.14 -0.08
N ARG A 112 1.28 1.88 -0.64
CA ARG A 112 -0.01 1.36 -1.10
C ARG A 112 -0.51 2.00 -2.39
N THR A 113 -0.31 3.30 -2.54
CA THR A 113 -0.79 4.08 -3.68
C THR A 113 0.34 4.46 -4.63
N LEU A 114 -0.01 4.92 -5.83
CA LEU A 114 0.96 5.49 -6.75
C LEU A 114 1.71 6.67 -6.11
N ASP A 115 0.98 7.55 -5.41
CA ASP A 115 1.57 8.67 -4.67
C ASP A 115 2.56 8.22 -3.59
N ASP A 116 2.31 7.09 -2.92
CA ASP A 116 3.26 6.54 -1.96
C ASP A 116 4.56 6.12 -2.66
N ALA A 117 4.45 5.42 -3.80
CA ALA A 117 5.60 5.00 -4.58
C ALA A 117 6.39 6.22 -5.11
N GLU A 118 5.70 7.24 -5.61
CA GLU A 118 6.31 8.49 -6.05
C GLU A 118 7.06 9.21 -4.91
N ARG A 119 6.47 9.26 -3.71
CA ARG A 119 7.13 9.83 -2.52
C ARG A 119 8.39 9.07 -2.11
N LEU A 120 8.48 7.77 -2.43
CA LEU A 120 9.63 6.93 -2.11
C LEU A 120 10.75 7.00 -3.16
N ARG A 121 10.46 7.37 -4.41
CA ARG A 121 11.50 7.58 -5.45
C ARG A 121 12.65 8.50 -5.01
N PRO A 122 12.42 9.71 -4.47
CA PRO A 122 13.52 10.57 -4.01
C PRO A 122 14.25 10.02 -2.78
N VAL A 123 13.60 9.20 -1.96
CA VAL A 123 14.24 8.50 -0.83
C VAL A 123 15.28 7.51 -1.36
N LEU A 124 14.92 6.70 -2.35
CA LEU A 124 15.82 5.75 -2.99
C LEU A 124 16.96 6.44 -3.74
N ALA A 125 16.66 7.52 -4.46
CA ALA A 125 17.67 8.27 -5.21
C ALA A 125 18.76 8.90 -4.32
N ARG A 126 18.44 9.24 -3.07
CA ARG A 126 19.41 9.78 -2.10
C ARG A 126 20.23 8.70 -1.39
N GLN A 127 19.93 7.42 -1.59
CA GLN A 127 20.64 6.29 -1.01
C GLN A 127 20.77 6.35 0.52
N HIS A 128 19.69 6.75 1.20
CA HIS A 128 19.65 6.83 2.66
C HIS A 128 19.88 5.46 3.33
N ASP A 129 20.27 5.48 4.61
CA ASP A 129 20.02 4.35 5.51
C ASP A 129 18.50 4.21 5.69
N VAL A 130 17.93 3.08 5.27
CA VAL A 130 16.50 2.82 5.34
C VAL A 130 16.20 1.73 6.36
N VAL A 131 15.28 2.02 7.28
CA VAL A 131 14.70 1.01 8.15
C VAL A 131 13.33 0.60 7.63
N VAL A 132 13.16 -0.69 7.35
CA VAL A 132 11.87 -1.27 6.97
C VAL A 132 11.26 -1.93 8.20
N VAL A 133 10.03 -1.59 8.55
CA VAL A 133 9.32 -2.18 9.69
C VAL A 133 8.33 -3.22 9.15
N GLY A 134 8.58 -4.48 9.46
CA GLY A 134 7.85 -5.65 8.99
C GLY A 134 8.57 -6.40 7.86
N ALA A 135 8.79 -7.70 8.06
CA ALA A 135 9.34 -8.64 7.10
C ALA A 135 8.23 -9.44 6.39
N GLY A 136 7.14 -8.76 6.06
CA GLY A 136 6.09 -9.25 5.17
C GLY A 136 6.47 -9.10 3.69
N TRP A 137 5.54 -9.43 2.77
CA TRP A 137 5.78 -9.30 1.32
C TRP A 137 6.19 -7.88 0.91
N ILE A 138 5.43 -6.86 1.33
CA ILE A 138 5.76 -5.45 1.00
C ILE A 138 7.13 -5.06 1.55
N GLY A 139 7.45 -5.48 2.79
CA GLY A 139 8.76 -5.21 3.39
C GLY A 139 9.91 -5.87 2.63
N ALA A 140 9.75 -7.13 2.22
CA ALA A 140 10.74 -7.86 1.42
C ALA A 140 10.93 -7.25 0.02
N GLU A 141 9.84 -6.97 -0.69
CA GLU A 141 9.89 -6.37 -2.03
C GLU A 141 10.54 -4.98 -2.00
N PHE A 142 10.11 -4.12 -1.08
CA PHE A 142 10.71 -2.79 -0.92
C PHE A 142 12.19 -2.88 -0.52
N ALA A 143 12.55 -3.77 0.42
CA ALA A 143 13.95 -3.95 0.82
C ALA A 143 14.82 -4.36 -0.37
N THR A 144 14.32 -5.24 -1.25
CA THR A 144 14.99 -5.62 -2.50
C THR A 144 15.22 -4.42 -3.40
N ALA A 145 14.16 -3.66 -3.68
CA ALA A 145 14.23 -2.47 -4.54
C ALA A 145 15.17 -1.40 -3.96
N ALA A 146 15.14 -1.18 -2.65
CA ALA A 146 16.01 -0.22 -1.98
C ALA A 146 17.48 -0.63 -2.05
N ARG A 147 17.79 -1.93 -1.89
CA ARG A 147 19.14 -2.46 -2.09
C ARG A 147 19.61 -2.33 -3.53
N GLU A 148 18.73 -2.61 -4.49
CA GLU A 148 19.05 -2.41 -5.92
C GLU A 148 19.35 -0.94 -6.23
N ALA A 149 18.67 0.00 -5.58
CA ALA A 149 18.94 1.44 -5.69
C ALA A 149 20.23 1.88 -4.93
N GLY A 150 20.88 0.99 -4.18
CA GLY A 150 22.12 1.26 -3.45
C GLY A 150 21.94 1.73 -2.00
N CYS A 151 20.72 1.71 -1.45
CA CYS A 151 20.47 2.08 -0.05
C CYS A 151 21.04 1.04 0.91
N ALA A 152 21.52 1.44 2.09
CA ALA A 152 21.71 0.52 3.20
C ALA A 152 20.35 0.20 3.83
N VAL A 153 20.02 -1.08 4.04
CA VAL A 153 18.68 -1.48 4.48
C VAL A 153 18.76 -2.37 5.71
N THR A 154 18.01 -2.02 6.75
CA THR A 154 17.72 -2.88 7.89
C THR A 154 16.22 -3.16 7.97
N VAL A 155 15.82 -4.42 8.02
CA VAL A 155 14.44 -4.85 8.24
C VAL A 155 14.28 -5.27 9.69
N VAL A 156 13.30 -4.69 10.37
CA VAL A 156 12.92 -4.99 11.75
C VAL A 156 11.61 -5.76 11.73
N GLU A 157 11.63 -6.97 12.29
CA GLU A 157 10.49 -7.88 12.39
C GLU A 157 10.24 -8.22 13.86
N ALA A 158 8.99 -7.99 14.30
CA ALA A 158 8.57 -8.24 15.67
C ALA A 158 8.48 -9.74 15.97
N GLU A 159 8.18 -10.54 14.96
CA GLU A 159 8.08 -11.99 15.04
C GLU A 159 9.44 -12.68 14.91
N GLU A 160 9.46 -13.98 15.19
CA GLU A 160 10.67 -14.80 15.11
C GLU A 160 11.21 -14.95 13.68
N ARG A 161 10.33 -14.90 12.67
CA ARG A 161 10.67 -15.15 11.26
C ARG A 161 9.90 -14.22 10.31
N PRO A 162 10.45 -13.92 9.13
CA PRO A 162 9.71 -13.31 8.03
C PRO A 162 8.46 -14.09 7.65
N LEU A 163 7.47 -13.40 7.06
CA LEU A 163 6.22 -13.98 6.54
C LEU A 163 5.41 -14.81 7.56
N THR A 164 5.59 -14.55 8.86
CA THR A 164 4.82 -15.21 9.92
C THR A 164 3.31 -14.96 9.72
N GLY A 165 2.51 -16.02 9.88
CA GLY A 165 1.07 -16.00 9.63
C GLY A 165 0.65 -16.02 8.15
N THR A 166 1.59 -15.86 7.22
CA THR A 166 1.31 -15.95 5.77
C THR A 166 1.73 -17.29 5.18
N LEU A 167 2.88 -17.82 5.58
CA LEU A 167 3.41 -19.10 5.10
C LEU A 167 3.78 -20.03 6.26
N PRO A 168 3.67 -21.37 6.06
CA PRO A 168 4.24 -22.35 6.99
C PRO A 168 5.75 -22.14 7.21
N ALA A 169 6.25 -22.61 8.35
CA ALA A 169 7.61 -22.31 8.77
C ALA A 169 8.69 -22.86 7.83
N GLU A 170 8.45 -24.06 7.33
CA GLU A 170 9.31 -24.79 6.40
C GLU A 170 9.43 -24.05 5.06
N VAL A 171 8.35 -23.39 4.63
CA VAL A 171 8.31 -22.61 3.39
C VAL A 171 8.98 -21.24 3.57
N ALA A 172 8.84 -20.62 4.74
CA ALA A 172 9.45 -19.32 5.04
C ALA A 172 10.92 -19.40 5.46
N ALA A 173 11.43 -20.57 5.84
CA ALA A 173 12.80 -20.74 6.33
C ALA A 173 13.88 -20.16 5.39
N PRO A 174 13.81 -20.34 4.06
CA PRO A 174 14.79 -19.74 3.14
C PRO A 174 14.80 -18.21 3.13
N MET A 175 13.69 -17.56 3.50
CA MET A 175 13.57 -16.09 3.44
C MET A 175 14.54 -15.38 4.38
N ALA A 176 14.86 -15.98 5.53
CA ALA A 176 15.81 -15.38 6.47
C ALA A 176 17.22 -15.31 5.87
N ALA A 177 17.64 -16.36 5.17
CA ALA A 177 18.93 -16.40 4.47
C ALA A 177 18.94 -15.44 3.27
N TRP A 178 17.83 -15.38 2.54
CA TRP A 178 17.68 -14.49 1.39
C TRP A 178 17.93 -13.02 1.73
N TYR A 179 17.49 -12.53 2.89
CA TYR A 179 17.79 -11.15 3.29
C TYR A 179 19.30 -10.89 3.37
N ALA A 180 20.07 -11.82 3.94
CA ALA A 180 21.52 -11.70 4.01
C ALA A 180 22.15 -11.76 2.60
N GLU A 181 21.68 -12.66 1.73
CA GLU A 181 22.11 -12.76 0.32
C GLU A 181 21.80 -11.48 -0.47
N ALA A 182 20.68 -10.81 -0.19
CA ALA A 182 20.30 -9.52 -0.75
C ALA A 182 21.07 -8.33 -0.12
N GLY A 183 21.96 -8.58 0.84
CA GLY A 183 22.70 -7.55 1.57
C GLY A 183 21.84 -6.68 2.49
N VAL A 184 20.71 -7.22 2.96
CA VAL A 184 19.79 -6.58 3.90
C VAL A 184 20.06 -7.11 5.31
N GLY A 185 20.19 -6.20 6.29
CA GLY A 185 20.24 -6.57 7.69
C GLY A 185 18.86 -6.97 8.20
N LEU A 186 18.63 -8.22 8.57
CA LEU A 186 17.38 -8.65 9.20
C LEU A 186 17.51 -8.70 10.73
N ARG A 187 16.58 -8.08 11.44
CA ARG A 187 16.43 -8.11 12.90
C ARG A 187 15.07 -8.69 13.25
N THR A 188 15.01 -9.98 13.60
CA THR A 188 13.79 -10.63 14.09
C THR A 188 13.68 -10.51 15.61
N ARG A 189 12.49 -10.80 16.15
CA ARG A 189 12.16 -10.62 17.59
C ARG A 189 12.48 -9.21 18.11
N ALA A 190 12.40 -8.22 17.24
CA ALA A 190 12.76 -6.84 17.54
C ALA A 190 11.55 -5.96 17.28
N ARG A 191 11.10 -5.21 18.29
CA ARG A 191 9.94 -4.33 18.15
C ARG A 191 10.41 -2.89 18.09
N VAL A 192 9.82 -2.12 17.18
CA VAL A 192 10.01 -0.67 17.17
C VAL A 192 9.25 -0.08 18.35
N ALA A 193 9.98 0.58 19.25
CA ALA A 193 9.41 1.29 20.39
C ALA A 193 8.94 2.69 19.98
N ARG A 194 9.72 3.39 19.15
CA ARG A 194 9.38 4.70 18.58
C ARG A 194 10.28 5.05 17.40
N VAL A 195 9.83 5.99 16.58
CA VAL A 195 10.62 6.61 15.52
C VAL A 195 10.94 8.04 15.92
N GLU A 196 12.19 8.43 15.77
CA GLU A 196 12.68 9.78 16.02
C GLU A 196 13.31 10.34 14.72
N PRO A 197 13.51 11.66 14.58
CA PRO A 197 14.21 12.21 13.43
C PRO A 197 15.60 11.56 13.25
N GLY A 198 15.80 10.87 12.14
CA GLY A 198 17.06 10.22 11.79
C GLY A 198 17.31 8.84 12.43
N ALA A 199 16.38 8.30 13.23
CA ALA A 199 16.59 7.01 13.90
C ALA A 199 15.31 6.25 14.25
N VAL A 200 15.42 4.92 14.28
CA VAL A 200 14.42 4.02 14.85
C VAL A 200 14.96 3.44 16.16
N VAL A 201 14.17 3.52 17.23
CA VAL A 201 14.52 2.98 18.55
C VAL A 201 13.73 1.70 18.80
N LEU A 202 14.44 0.63 19.14
CA LEU A 202 13.83 -0.66 19.44
C LEU A 202 13.48 -0.77 20.94
N ASP A 203 12.67 -1.77 21.28
CA ASP A 203 12.21 -2.04 22.66
C ASP A 203 13.33 -2.49 23.61
N ASP A 204 14.42 -3.05 23.07
CA ASP A 204 15.66 -3.34 23.80
C ASP A 204 16.56 -2.11 24.04
N GLY A 205 16.15 -0.94 23.55
CA GLY A 205 16.88 0.33 23.66
C GLY A 205 17.94 0.56 22.57
N SER A 206 18.16 -0.40 21.67
CA SER A 206 19.04 -0.21 20.51
C SER A 206 18.50 0.89 19.59
N ARG A 207 19.42 1.57 18.90
CA ARG A 207 19.11 2.68 17.97
C ARG A 207 19.68 2.36 16.60
N LEU A 208 18.80 2.37 15.59
CA LEU A 208 19.14 2.17 14.20
C LEU A 208 19.11 3.54 13.48
N PRO A 209 20.21 3.98 12.84
CA PRO A 209 20.17 5.14 11.96
C PRO A 209 19.15 4.93 10.84
N ALA A 210 18.34 5.94 10.55
CA ALA A 210 17.29 5.87 9.55
C ALA A 210 17.06 7.25 8.91
N GLY A 211 17.56 7.44 7.69
CA GLY A 211 17.20 8.59 6.85
C GLY A 211 15.80 8.47 6.28
N ALA A 212 15.25 7.26 6.23
CA ALA A 212 13.84 6.99 5.98
C ALA A 212 13.38 5.71 6.67
N VAL A 213 12.08 5.63 6.96
CA VAL A 213 11.40 4.47 7.53
C VAL A 213 10.26 4.08 6.61
N VAL A 214 10.17 2.80 6.24
CA VAL A 214 9.04 2.26 5.46
C VAL A 214 8.30 1.23 6.28
N VAL A 215 7.01 1.42 6.47
CA VAL A 215 6.17 0.56 7.31
C VAL A 215 5.36 -0.40 6.44
N GLY A 216 5.57 -1.70 6.65
CA GLY A 216 4.95 -2.81 5.94
C GLY A 216 4.42 -3.89 6.89
N ILE A 217 3.68 -3.48 7.93
CA ILE A 217 3.20 -4.36 9.03
C ILE A 217 1.78 -4.91 8.81
N GLY A 218 1.37 -5.02 7.54
CA GLY A 218 0.06 -5.54 7.15
C GLY A 218 -0.95 -4.46 6.76
N ALA A 219 -2.18 -4.90 6.49
CA ALA A 219 -3.29 -4.06 6.04
C ALA A 219 -4.61 -4.50 6.68
N ARG A 220 -5.60 -3.61 6.69
CA ARG A 220 -6.96 -3.88 7.17
C ARG A 220 -8.00 -3.55 6.09
N PRO A 221 -9.14 -4.24 6.02
CA PRO A 221 -10.21 -3.87 5.11
C PRO A 221 -10.60 -2.39 5.27
N ALA A 222 -10.75 -1.68 4.15
CA ALA A 222 -11.09 -0.26 4.12
C ALA A 222 -12.62 -0.09 4.26
N THR A 223 -13.14 -0.48 5.42
CA THR A 223 -14.58 -0.53 5.73
C THR A 223 -14.98 0.40 6.87
N ALA A 224 -14.06 1.22 7.39
CA ALA A 224 -14.33 2.10 8.51
C ALA A 224 -15.45 3.12 8.22
N TRP A 225 -15.53 3.60 6.97
CA TRP A 225 -16.57 4.52 6.49
C TRP A 225 -17.99 3.91 6.45
N LEU A 226 -18.12 2.58 6.61
CA LEU A 226 -19.40 1.88 6.70
C LEU A 226 -19.96 1.79 8.13
N ALA A 227 -19.17 2.17 9.14
CA ALA A 227 -19.55 1.99 10.55
C ALA A 227 -20.49 3.09 11.10
N GLY A 228 -21.14 3.86 10.22
CA GLY A 228 -22.10 4.92 10.53
C GLY A 228 -23.51 4.41 10.76
#